data_AF-A0A2V2AS07-F1
#
_entry.id   AF-A0A2V2AS07-F1
#
_cell.length_a   1.000
_cell.length_b   1.000
_cell.length_c   1.000
_cell.angle_alpha   90.00
_cell.angle_beta   90.00
_cell.angle_gamma   90.00
#
_symmetry.space_group_name_H-M   'P 1'
#
loop_
_entity.id
_entity.type
_entity.pdbx_description
1 polymer ?
#
loop_
_entity_poly.entity_id
_entity_poly.type
_entity_poly.pdbx_seq_one_letter_code
_entity_poly.pdbx_strand_id
1 'polypeptide(L)'
;MGTILKGMSSVRWHELTHAYGSAAEVPGRLSRIAWGDARTSASALTDLGLWLGEPAVFDATVATVPFLWDLAVTDSVTGRSGVIELLQTILEHANPPHMEVQRAAHRAVLEGRSTAEKLAGDGNAAVRTAARELVTAIDSHVCESCRPA
;
A
#
# COMPACT_ATOMS: atom_id res chain seq x y z
N MET A 1 -9.48 21.73 0.75
CA MET A 1 -8.68 20.65 0.13
C MET A 1 -7.84 20.01 1.21
N GLY A 2 -8.15 18.78 1.60
CA GLY A 2 -7.37 18.08 2.61
C GLY A 2 -5.97 17.80 2.07
N THR A 3 -4.94 18.06 2.87
CA THR A 3 -3.58 17.58 2.59
C THR A 3 -3.62 16.06 2.46
N ILE A 4 -3.07 15.51 1.39
CA ILE A 4 -2.80 14.07 1.22
C ILE A 4 -1.69 13.69 2.22
N LEU A 5 -1.61 12.44 2.65
CA LEU A 5 -0.56 11.91 3.53
C LEU A 5 -0.56 12.51 4.95
N LYS A 6 -1.74 12.76 5.52
CA LYS A 6 -1.84 13.36 6.87
C LYS A 6 -1.28 12.41 7.92
N GLY A 7 -0.43 12.93 8.81
CA GLY A 7 0.17 12.13 9.88
C GLY A 7 1.42 11.34 9.45
N MET A 8 1.85 11.45 8.19
CA MET A 8 3.09 10.81 7.73
C MET A 8 4.31 11.30 8.54
N SER A 9 4.35 12.58 8.94
CA SER A 9 5.42 13.13 9.76
C SER A 9 5.40 12.69 11.24
N SER A 10 4.28 12.16 11.74
CA SER A 10 4.20 11.65 13.12
C SER A 10 4.72 10.22 13.28
N VAL A 11 4.89 9.49 12.18
CA VAL A 11 5.47 8.13 12.21
C VAL A 11 6.99 8.24 12.34
N ARG A 12 7.57 7.49 13.29
CA ARG A 12 9.02 7.42 13.51
C ARG A 12 9.69 6.48 12.51
N TRP A 13 9.67 6.85 11.23
CA TRP A 13 10.14 6.00 10.10
C TRP A 13 11.56 5.45 10.26
N HIS A 14 12.45 6.20 10.92
CA HIS A 14 13.82 5.78 11.16
C HIS A 14 13.93 4.60 12.13
N GLU A 15 12.92 4.39 12.99
CA GLU A 15 12.83 3.24 13.91
C GLU A 15 12.17 2.02 13.24
N LEU A 16 11.52 2.20 12.08
CA LEU A 16 10.91 1.13 11.32
C LEU A 16 11.91 0.56 10.30
N THR A 17 11.69 -0.67 9.89
CA THR A 17 12.50 -1.34 8.88
C THR A 17 11.67 -1.78 7.69
N HIS A 18 12.34 -2.02 6.57
CA HIS A 18 11.86 -2.72 5.38
C HIS A 18 12.95 -3.72 4.94
N ALA A 19 12.77 -4.42 3.82
CA ALA A 19 13.67 -5.50 3.40
C ALA A 19 15.16 -5.15 3.30
N TYR A 20 15.50 -3.88 3.04
CA TYR A 20 16.88 -3.42 2.87
C TYR A 20 17.42 -2.58 4.04
N GLY A 21 16.75 -2.58 5.20
CA GLY A 21 17.18 -1.82 6.39
C GLY A 21 16.16 -0.77 6.81
N SER A 22 16.64 0.43 7.21
CA SER A 22 15.79 1.50 7.76
C SER A 22 14.75 2.03 6.76
N ALA A 23 13.55 2.30 7.23
CA ALA A 23 12.46 2.85 6.42
C ALA A 23 12.43 4.40 6.36
N ALA A 24 13.51 5.07 6.77
CA ALA A 24 13.61 6.54 6.75
C ALA A 24 13.36 7.16 5.36
N GLU A 25 13.55 6.39 4.29
CA GLU A 25 13.38 6.81 2.91
C GLU A 25 11.93 6.72 2.39
N VAL A 26 11.06 5.96 3.05
CA VAL A 26 9.68 5.70 2.63
C VAL A 26 8.84 6.98 2.47
N PRO A 27 8.89 7.97 3.39
CA PRO A 27 8.14 9.22 3.23
C PRO A 27 8.49 9.98 1.95
N GLY A 28 9.76 9.93 1.54
CA GLY A 28 10.21 10.55 0.30
C GLY A 28 9.61 9.90 -0.94
N ARG A 29 9.41 8.57 -0.92
CA ARG A 29 8.79 7.83 -2.02
C ARG A 29 7.28 8.08 -2.07
N LEU A 30 6.60 8.07 -0.93
CA LEU A 30 5.18 8.46 -0.85
C LEU A 30 4.94 9.89 -1.38
N SER A 31 5.82 10.83 -1.03
CA SER A 31 5.75 12.20 -1.52
C SER A 31 5.94 12.30 -3.03
N ARG A 32 6.88 11.54 -3.60
CA ARG A 32 7.09 11.46 -5.06
C ARG A 32 5.88 10.87 -5.78
N ILE A 33 5.16 9.93 -5.17
CA ILE A 33 3.91 9.39 -5.72
C ILE A 33 2.82 10.46 -5.68
N ALA A 34 2.69 11.18 -4.56
CA ALA A 34 1.65 12.19 -4.35
C ALA A 34 1.76 13.39 -5.30
N TRP A 35 2.99 13.89 -5.53
CA TRP A 35 3.22 15.18 -6.19
C TRP A 35 4.14 15.11 -7.41
N GLY A 36 4.74 13.96 -7.70
CA GLY A 36 5.62 13.79 -8.86
C GLY A 36 4.85 13.59 -10.18
N ASP A 37 5.58 13.72 -11.29
CA ASP A 37 5.07 13.33 -12.60
C ASP A 37 4.94 11.80 -12.72
N ALA A 38 4.36 11.33 -13.84
CA ALA A 38 4.12 9.91 -14.07
C ALA A 38 5.40 9.06 -13.93
N ARG A 39 6.54 9.55 -14.42
CA ARG A 39 7.83 8.84 -14.36
C ARG A 39 8.36 8.75 -12.93
N THR A 40 8.28 9.86 -12.20
CA THR A 40 8.72 9.98 -10.81
C THR A 40 7.87 9.11 -9.90
N SER A 41 6.55 9.12 -10.12
CA SER A 41 5.58 8.28 -9.43
C SER A 41 5.84 6.79 -9.69
N ALA A 42 6.01 6.40 -10.95
CA ALA A 42 6.31 5.01 -11.32
C ALA A 42 7.63 4.51 -10.70
N SER A 43 8.70 5.32 -10.75
CA SER A 43 9.98 4.97 -10.12
C SER A 43 9.84 4.80 -8.60
N ALA A 44 9.07 5.68 -7.94
CA ALA A 44 8.84 5.58 -6.51
C ALA A 44 7.98 4.36 -6.14
N LEU A 45 7.02 3.98 -6.99
CA LEU A 45 6.25 2.73 -6.82
C LEU A 45 7.12 1.49 -6.99
N THR A 46 8.04 1.47 -7.96
CA THR A 46 9.02 0.39 -8.09
C THR A 46 9.88 0.26 -6.83
N ASP A 47 10.40 1.36 -6.29
CA ASP A 47 11.15 1.35 -5.01
C ASP A 47 10.29 0.74 -3.88
N LEU A 48 9.06 1.23 -3.69
CA LEU A 48 8.18 0.73 -2.62
C LEU A 48 7.79 -0.74 -2.82
N GLY A 49 7.59 -1.20 -4.05
CA GLY A 49 7.30 -2.60 -4.35
C GLY A 49 8.46 -3.53 -3.95
N LEU A 50 9.69 -3.12 -4.22
CA LEU A 50 10.89 -3.86 -3.80
C LEU A 50 11.04 -3.89 -2.27
N TRP A 51 10.74 -2.77 -1.60
CA TRP A 51 10.97 -2.65 -0.16
C TRP A 51 9.86 -3.29 0.68
N LEU A 52 8.62 -3.15 0.23
CA LEU A 52 7.40 -3.40 1.01
C LEU A 52 6.46 -4.43 0.38
N GLY A 53 6.68 -4.87 -0.86
CA GLY A 53 5.75 -5.70 -1.65
C GLY A 53 6.10 -7.19 -1.72
N GLU A 54 7.23 -7.59 -2.31
CA GLU A 54 7.60 -9.02 -2.37
C GLU A 54 8.06 -9.59 -1.00
N PRO A 55 8.90 -8.89 -0.23
CA PRO A 55 9.27 -9.30 1.12
C PRO A 55 8.30 -8.77 2.20
N ALA A 56 7.05 -8.45 1.81
CA ALA A 56 6.06 -7.61 2.51
C ALA A 56 5.69 -8.01 3.94
N VAL A 57 6.57 -7.86 4.91
CA VAL A 57 6.19 -7.98 6.32
C VAL A 57 7.18 -7.24 7.22
N PHE A 58 7.14 -5.92 7.17
CA PHE A 58 7.87 -5.11 8.15
C PHE A 58 6.94 -4.06 8.75
N ASP A 59 7.32 -3.50 9.89
CA ASP A 59 6.53 -2.45 10.55
C ASP A 59 6.31 -1.25 9.62
N ALA A 60 7.25 -0.98 8.70
CA ALA A 60 7.07 0.02 7.67
C ALA A 60 5.96 -0.32 6.66
N THR A 61 5.74 -1.60 6.32
CA THR A 61 4.64 -2.02 5.46
C THR A 61 3.31 -1.66 6.12
N VAL A 62 3.13 -2.04 7.40
CA VAL A 62 1.91 -1.72 8.17
C VAL A 62 1.68 -0.21 8.24
N ALA A 63 2.72 0.56 8.58
CA ALA A 63 2.64 2.01 8.67
C ALA A 63 2.35 2.68 7.33
N THR A 64 2.71 2.05 6.20
CA THR A 64 2.54 2.61 4.86
C THR A 64 1.13 2.44 4.30
N VAL A 65 0.42 1.36 4.65
CA VAL A 65 -0.89 1.03 4.07
C VAL A 65 -1.93 2.17 4.15
N PRO A 66 -2.12 2.88 5.28
CA PRO A 66 -3.06 4.00 5.34
C PRO A 66 -2.74 5.10 4.32
N PHE A 67 -1.46 5.37 4.09
CA PHE A 67 -1.00 6.37 3.13
C PHE A 67 -1.18 5.91 1.68
N LEU A 68 -1.08 4.61 1.40
CA LEU A 68 -1.41 4.06 0.09
C LEU A 68 -2.90 4.24 -0.23
N TRP A 69 -3.78 4.04 0.75
CA TRP A 69 -5.21 4.33 0.57
C TRP A 69 -5.47 5.81 0.28
N ASP A 70 -4.84 6.73 1.03
CA ASP A 70 -4.92 8.17 0.77
C ASP A 70 -4.51 8.52 -0.67
N LEU A 71 -3.44 7.90 -1.18
CA LEU A 71 -2.95 8.10 -2.54
C LEU A 71 -3.93 7.53 -3.58
N ALA A 72 -4.46 6.33 -3.34
CA ALA A 72 -5.38 5.63 -4.26
C ALA A 72 -6.68 6.41 -4.49
N VAL A 73 -7.20 7.11 -3.47
CA VAL A 73 -8.45 7.87 -3.56
C VAL A 73 -8.27 9.30 -4.06
N THR A 74 -7.04 9.79 -4.23
CA THR A 74 -6.81 11.18 -4.59
C THR A 74 -6.66 11.37 -6.10
N ASP A 75 -7.66 11.98 -6.74
CA ASP A 75 -7.72 12.17 -8.21
C ASP A 75 -6.51 12.86 -8.85
N SER A 76 -5.80 13.72 -8.12
CA SER A 76 -4.60 14.39 -8.65
C SER A 76 -3.36 13.48 -8.70
N VAL A 77 -3.39 12.30 -8.09
CA VAL A 77 -2.28 11.36 -8.07
C VAL A 77 -2.27 10.57 -9.38
N THR A 78 -1.21 10.76 -10.17
CA THR A 78 -1.08 10.11 -11.49
C THR A 78 -0.92 8.59 -11.40
N GLY A 79 -0.21 8.10 -10.38
CA GLY A 79 0.15 6.68 -10.21
C GLY A 79 -0.87 5.81 -9.47
N ARG A 80 -2.14 6.22 -9.41
CA ARG A 80 -3.17 5.55 -8.59
C ARG A 80 -3.33 4.05 -8.84
N SER A 81 -3.30 3.60 -10.09
CA SER A 81 -3.42 2.16 -10.38
C SER A 81 -2.27 1.37 -9.79
N GLY A 82 -1.03 1.86 -9.93
CA GLY A 82 0.15 1.21 -9.35
C GLY A 82 0.16 1.23 -7.81
N VAL A 83 -0.46 2.23 -7.18
CA VAL A 83 -0.68 2.23 -5.72
C VAL A 83 -1.63 1.10 -5.30
N ILE A 84 -2.70 0.87 -6.07
CA ILE A 84 -3.67 -0.21 -5.82
C ILE A 84 -3.03 -1.58 -6.06
N GLU A 85 -2.23 -1.72 -7.12
CA GLU A 85 -1.43 -2.92 -7.38
C GLU A 85 -0.46 -3.20 -6.22
N LEU A 86 0.18 -2.19 -5.64
CA LEU A 86 1.03 -2.37 -4.46
C LEU A 86 0.25 -2.86 -3.23
N LEU A 87 -0.97 -2.36 -3.00
CA LEU A 87 -1.84 -2.86 -1.92
C LEU A 87 -2.19 -4.34 -2.13
N GLN A 88 -2.44 -4.75 -3.38
CA GLN A 88 -2.67 -6.14 -3.73
C GLN A 88 -1.42 -6.99 -3.51
N THR A 89 -0.24 -6.54 -3.94
CA THR A 89 1.04 -7.24 -3.72
C THR A 89 1.28 -7.49 -2.23
N ILE A 90 1.02 -6.49 -1.37
CA ILE A 90 1.12 -6.63 0.10
C ILE A 90 0.18 -7.72 0.63
N LEU A 91 -1.03 -7.81 0.08
CA LEU A 91 -2.03 -8.80 0.50
C LEU A 91 -1.69 -10.23 0.05
N GLU A 92 -1.07 -10.37 -1.12
CA GLU A 92 -0.72 -11.66 -1.73
C GLU A 92 0.58 -12.26 -1.17
N HIS A 93 1.52 -11.41 -0.74
CA HIS A 93 2.80 -11.86 -0.24
C HIS A 93 2.82 -12.06 1.28
N ALA A 94 3.66 -12.98 1.72
CA ALA A 94 3.82 -13.39 3.11
C ALA A 94 5.30 -13.58 3.44
N ASN A 95 5.68 -13.29 4.69
CA ASN A 95 7.01 -13.56 5.22
C ASN A 95 6.84 -14.39 6.50
N PRO A 96 7.04 -15.73 6.41
CA PRO A 96 6.78 -16.67 7.50
C PRO A 96 7.39 -16.35 8.88
N PRO A 97 8.60 -15.76 9.02
CA PRO A 97 9.15 -15.44 10.34
C PRO A 97 8.43 -14.31 11.09
N HIS A 98 7.55 -13.52 10.45
CA HIS A 98 6.92 -12.32 11.04
C HIS A 98 5.38 -12.32 10.97
N MET A 99 4.75 -13.45 11.34
CA MET A 99 3.29 -13.65 11.18
C MET A 99 2.40 -12.55 11.79
N GLU A 100 2.78 -11.94 12.92
CA GLU A 100 1.98 -10.88 13.56
C GLU A 100 1.98 -9.58 12.74
N VAL A 101 3.16 -9.15 12.28
CA VAL A 101 3.31 -7.97 11.41
C VAL A 101 2.61 -8.23 10.08
N GLN A 102 2.65 -9.47 9.58
CA GLN A 102 1.97 -9.87 8.34
C GLN A 102 0.46 -9.71 8.50
N ARG A 103 -0.09 -10.28 9.59
CA ARG A 103 -1.49 -10.17 9.93
C ARG A 103 -1.92 -8.70 10.05
N ALA A 104 -1.08 -7.84 10.64
CA ALA A 104 -1.38 -6.42 10.77
C ALA A 104 -1.41 -5.71 9.41
N ALA A 105 -0.44 -5.97 8.53
CA ALA A 105 -0.39 -5.40 7.19
C ALA A 105 -1.60 -5.84 6.35
N HIS A 106 -1.88 -7.14 6.31
CA HIS A 106 -3.03 -7.70 5.61
C HIS A 106 -4.34 -7.11 6.13
N ARG A 107 -4.50 -7.02 7.46
CA ARG A 107 -5.70 -6.41 8.07
C ARG A 107 -5.87 -4.95 7.64
N ALA A 108 -4.80 -4.15 7.63
CA ALA A 108 -4.86 -2.76 7.18
C ALA A 108 -5.31 -2.63 5.71
N VAL A 109 -4.94 -3.59 4.85
CA VAL A 109 -5.44 -3.64 3.46
C VAL A 109 -6.91 -4.06 3.43
N LEU A 110 -7.27 -5.12 4.14
CA LEU A 110 -8.63 -5.67 4.18
C LEU A 110 -9.66 -4.66 4.74
N GLU A 111 -9.28 -3.83 5.72
CA GLU A 111 -10.12 -2.74 6.25
C GLU A 111 -10.49 -1.71 5.16
N GLY A 112 -9.66 -1.57 4.12
CA GLY A 112 -9.89 -0.71 2.97
C GLY A 112 -10.84 -1.29 1.90
N ARG A 113 -11.47 -2.46 2.12
CA ARG A 113 -12.36 -3.11 1.14
C ARG A 113 -13.42 -2.17 0.55
N SER A 114 -14.10 -1.39 1.39
CA SER A 114 -15.13 -0.44 0.92
C SER A 114 -14.56 0.68 0.04
N THR A 115 -13.29 1.04 0.23
CA THR A 115 -12.56 2.00 -0.62
C THR A 115 -12.22 1.36 -1.96
N ALA A 116 -11.75 0.10 -1.97
CA ALA A 116 -11.51 -0.65 -3.20
C ALA A 116 -12.79 -0.77 -4.06
N GLU A 117 -13.93 -1.09 -3.43
CA GLU A 117 -15.23 -1.16 -4.12
C GLU A 117 -15.63 0.17 -4.78
N LYS A 118 -15.37 1.30 -4.13
CA LYS A 118 -15.61 2.63 -4.72
C LYS A 118 -14.69 2.86 -5.93
N LEU A 119 -13.41 2.54 -5.80
CA LEU A 119 -12.42 2.67 -6.88
C LEU A 119 -12.70 1.74 -8.07
N ALA A 120 -13.40 0.61 -7.86
CA ALA A 120 -13.85 -0.26 -8.95
C ALA A 120 -14.87 0.40 -9.90
N GLY A 121 -15.47 1.52 -9.47
CA GLY A 121 -16.36 2.39 -10.26
C GLY A 121 -15.72 3.69 -10.76
N ASP A 122 -14.41 3.88 -10.57
CA ASP A 122 -13.68 5.12 -10.90
C ASP A 122 -13.80 5.57 -12.36
N GLY A 123 -13.56 6.85 -12.67
CA GLY A 123 -13.55 7.34 -14.05
C GLY A 123 -12.38 6.81 -14.90
N ASN A 124 -11.24 6.54 -14.28
CA ASN A 124 -10.04 6.03 -14.96
C ASN A 124 -10.11 4.50 -15.13
N ALA A 125 -9.93 4.03 -16.37
CA ALA A 125 -10.00 2.60 -16.68
C ALA A 125 -8.93 1.76 -15.97
N ALA A 126 -7.69 2.26 -15.86
CA ALA A 126 -6.61 1.54 -15.20
C ALA A 126 -6.89 1.39 -13.69
N VAL A 127 -7.41 2.45 -13.06
CA VAL A 127 -7.78 2.40 -11.63
C VAL A 127 -8.95 1.44 -11.41
N ARG A 128 -10.00 1.49 -12.25
CA ARG A 128 -11.11 0.54 -12.15
C ARG A 128 -10.65 -0.91 -12.25
N THR A 129 -9.76 -1.22 -13.19
CA THR A 129 -9.25 -2.59 -13.38
C THR A 129 -8.49 -3.04 -12.14
N ALA A 130 -7.47 -2.28 -11.72
CA ALA A 130 -6.67 -2.61 -10.54
C ALA A 130 -7.53 -2.75 -9.27
N ALA A 131 -8.53 -1.88 -9.09
CA ALA A 131 -9.42 -1.94 -7.94
C ALA A 131 -10.32 -3.19 -7.93
N ARG A 132 -10.79 -3.64 -9.09
CA ARG A 132 -11.58 -4.89 -9.21
C ARG A 132 -10.74 -6.12 -8.92
N GLU A 133 -9.50 -6.12 -9.38
CA GLU A 133 -8.52 -7.17 -9.06
C GLU A 133 -8.24 -7.20 -7.55
N LEU A 134 -8.01 -6.05 -6.93
CA LEU A 134 -7.84 -5.95 -5.48
C LEU A 134 -9.09 -6.42 -4.71
N VAL A 135 -10.31 -6.05 -5.13
CA VAL A 135 -11.55 -6.56 -4.50
C VAL A 135 -11.60 -8.09 -4.58
N THR A 136 -11.25 -8.66 -5.74
CA THR A 136 -11.20 -10.11 -5.93
C THR A 136 -10.16 -10.77 -5.01
N ALA A 137 -8.98 -10.16 -4.89
CA ALA A 137 -7.93 -10.62 -3.99
C ALA A 137 -8.37 -10.55 -2.52
N ILE A 138 -9.06 -9.49 -2.11
CA ILE A 138 -9.63 -9.34 -0.76
C ILE A 138 -10.67 -10.42 -0.48
N ASP A 139 -11.63 -10.62 -1.39
CA ASP A 139 -12.74 -11.56 -1.19
C ASP A 139 -12.27 -13.03 -1.24
N SER A 140 -11.15 -13.31 -1.91
CA SER A 140 -10.54 -14.65 -1.96
C SER A 140 -9.38 -14.84 -0.98
N HIS A 141 -9.09 -13.85 -0.13
CA HIS A 141 -7.91 -13.87 0.74
C HIS A 141 -8.00 -15.00 1.78
N VAL A 142 -7.09 -15.97 1.66
CA VAL A 142 -6.89 -17.03 2.64
C VAL A 142 -5.44 -16.96 3.13
N CYS A 143 -5.25 -16.63 4.39
CA CYS A 143 -3.93 -16.51 4.99
C CYS A 143 -3.91 -17.23 6.33
N GLU A 144 -2.91 -18.08 6.56
CA GLU A 144 -2.73 -18.81 7.82
C GLU A 144 -2.58 -17.85 9.00
N SER A 145 -1.84 -16.75 8.80
CA SER A 145 -1.72 -15.67 9.78
C SER A 145 -3.06 -14.98 10.04
N CYS A 146 -3.98 -14.90 9.08
CA CYS A 146 -5.27 -14.20 9.24
C CYS A 146 -6.39 -15.06 9.81
N ARG A 147 -6.20 -16.37 10.01
CA ARG A 147 -7.21 -17.23 10.64
C ARG A 147 -7.46 -16.80 12.10
N PRO A 148 -8.73 -16.69 12.54
CA PRO A 148 -9.02 -16.53 13.96
C PRO A 148 -8.52 -17.77 14.72
N ALA A 149 -7.87 -17.54 15.85
CA ALA A 149 -7.39 -18.58 16.76
C ALA A 149 -8.55 -19.40 17.36
#